data_AF-A0AAV6YRV7-F1
#
_entry.id   AF-A0AAV6YRV7-F1
#
_cell.length_a   1.000
_cell.length_b   1.000
_cell.length_c   1.000
_cell.angle_alpha   90.00
_cell.angle_beta   90.00
_cell.angle_gamma   90.00
#
_symmetry.space_group_name_H-M   'P 1'
#
loop_
_entity.id
_entity.type
_entity.pdbx_description
1 polymer ?
#
loop_
_entity_poly.entity_id
_entity_poly.type
_entity_poly.pdbx_seq_one_letter_code
_entity_poly.pdbx_strand_id
1 'polypeptide(L)' 'MHELFREETAAGILSVMEWPVQSPDLNPIELLWEQLDRMVRNKCPSSQEEGLLEAWGGNFFRLPQQMNS' A
#
# COMPACT_ATOMS: atom_id res chain seq x y z
N MET A 1 12.33 -0.53 -18.14
CA MET A 1 11.13 -0.41 -17.28
C MET A 1 10.15 0.64 -17.82
N HIS A 2 10.58 1.89 -18.04
CA HIS A 2 9.73 2.95 -18.64
C HIS A 2 9.17 2.59 -20.03
N GLU A 3 9.90 1.82 -20.82
CA GLU A 3 9.48 1.40 -22.17
C GLU A 3 8.39 0.32 -22.13
N LEU A 4 8.56 -0.71 -21.29
CA LEU A 4 7.55 -1.75 -21.05
C LEU A 4 6.23 -1.17 -20.53
N PHE A 5 6.30 -0.19 -19.62
CA PHE A 5 5.10 0.46 -19.07
C PHE A 5 4.33 1.27 -20.14
N ARG A 6 5.05 1.82 -21.12
CA ARG A 6 4.47 2.53 -22.26
C ARG A 6 3.80 1.57 -23.24
N GLU A 7 4.35 0.38 -23.44
CA GLU A 7 3.78 -0.65 -24.32
C GLU A 7 2.48 -1.22 -23.73
N GLU A 8 2.44 -1.54 -22.44
CA GLU A 8 1.25 -2.06 -21.74
C GLU A 8 0.09 -1.04 -21.71
N THR A 9 0.41 0.24 -21.57
CA THR A 9 -0.58 1.33 -21.63
C THR A 9 -1.07 1.59 -23.05
N ALA A 10 -0.18 1.55 -24.04
CA ALA A 10 -0.55 1.68 -25.46
C ALA A 10 -1.36 0.49 -25.98
N ALA A 11 -1.09 -0.72 -25.47
CA ALA A 11 -1.85 -1.93 -25.75
C ALA A 11 -3.22 -1.96 -25.05
N GLY A 12 -3.51 -0.99 -24.18
CA GLY A 12 -4.76 -0.92 -23.40
C GLY A 12 -4.87 -1.98 -22.31
N ILE A 13 -3.78 -2.68 -21.98
CA ILE A 13 -3.74 -3.71 -20.94
C ILE A 13 -3.77 -3.06 -19.55
N LEU A 14 -3.14 -1.88 -19.43
CA LEU A 14 -3.12 -1.09 -18.20
C LEU A 14 -3.72 0.30 -18.43
N SER A 15 -4.75 0.64 -17.66
CA SER A 15 -5.23 2.02 -17.58
C SER A 15 -4.46 2.76 -16.48
N VAL A 16 -3.75 3.82 -16.87
CA VAL A 16 -3.06 4.70 -15.92
C VAL A 16 -3.99 5.84 -15.58
N MET A 17 -4.20 6.06 -14.28
CA MET A 17 -4.94 7.20 -13.78
C MET A 17 -4.02 8.43 -13.73
N GLU A 18 -4.53 9.57 -14.19
CA GLU A 18 -3.85 10.86 -14.02
C GLU A 18 -3.75 11.19 -12.54
N TRP A 19 -2.52 11.30 -12.03
CA TRP A 19 -2.25 11.59 -10.62
C TRP A 19 -1.58 12.95 -10.46
N PRO A 20 -2.13 13.86 -9.63
CA PRO A 20 -1.49 15.15 -9.41
C PRO A 20 -0.14 15.00 -8.70
N VAL A 21 0.83 15.80 -9.12
CA VAL A 21 2.15 15.83 -8.49
C VAL A 21 2.03 16.21 -7.00
N GLN A 22 2.88 15.60 -6.17
CA GLN A 22 2.96 15.90 -4.73
C GLN A 22 1.64 15.76 -3.95
N SER A 23 0.72 14.89 -4.40
CA SER A 23 -0.53 14.61 -3.70
C SER A 23 -0.52 13.20 -3.09
N PRO A 24 0.30 12.94 -2.05
CA PRO A 24 0.28 11.65 -1.36
C PRO A 24 -1.06 11.45 -0.62
N ASP A 25 -1.67 12.53 -0.12
CA ASP A 25 -2.95 12.54 0.58
C ASP A 25 -4.10 11.92 -0.22
N LEU A 26 -4.04 12.02 -1.55
CA LEU A 26 -5.04 11.40 -2.41
C LEU A 26 -4.83 9.88 -2.53
N ASN A 27 -3.61 9.37 -2.30
CA ASN A 27 -3.21 8.02 -2.68
C ASN A 27 -3.80 7.04 -1.65
N PRO A 28 -4.74 6.17 -2.04
CA PRO A 28 -5.43 5.31 -1.08
C PRO A 28 -4.49 4.41 -0.27
N ILE A 29 -3.26 4.15 -0.76
CA ILE A 29 -2.26 3.39 -0.01
C ILE A 29 -1.74 4.14 1.22
N GLU A 30 -1.77 5.48 1.27
CA GLU A 30 -1.33 6.21 2.46
C GLU A 30 -2.20 5.89 3.67
N LEU A 31 -3.51 5.72 3.44
CA LEU A 31 -4.44 5.27 4.48
C LEU A 31 -4.10 3.86 4.97
N LEU A 32 -3.62 2.98 4.08
CA LEU A 32 -3.16 1.64 4.44
C LEU A 32 -1.91 1.72 5.33
N TRP A 33 -0.94 2.57 4.96
CA TRP A 33 0.27 2.78 5.76
C TRP A 33 -0.03 3.34 7.14
N GLU A 34 -0.97 4.28 7.24
CA GLU A 34 -1.40 4.83 8.53
C GLU A 34 -2.04 3.75 9.43
N GLN A 35 -2.92 2.92 8.86
CA GLN A 35 -3.52 1.81 9.62
C GLN A 35 -2.47 0.80 10.07
N LEU A 36 -1.52 0.47 9.20
CA LEU A 36 -0.44 -0.46 9.53
C LEU A 36 0.45 0.09 10.66
N ASP A 37 0.83 1.36 10.60
CA ASP A 37 1.64 2.02 11.64
C ASP A 37 0.93 1.99 13.00
N ARG A 38 -0.38 2.29 13.02
CA ARG A 38 -1.20 2.20 14.25
C ARG A 38 -1.21 0.77 14.83
N MET A 39 -1.37 -0.24 13.98
CA MET A 39 -1.39 -1.65 14.43
C MET A 39 -0.04 -2.08 15.01
N VAL A 40 1.06 -1.73 14.35
CA VAL A 40 2.42 -2.04 14.83
C VAL A 40 2.69 -1.33 16.16
N ARG A 41 2.35 -0.04 16.26
CA ARG A 41 2.52 0.73 17.52
C ARG A 41 1.71 0.15 18.67
N ASN A 42 0.48 -0.30 18.43
CA ASN A 42 -0.35 -0.92 19.47
C ASN A 42 0.22 -2.22 20.01
N LYS A 43 1.06 -2.92 19.23
CA LYS A 43 1.76 -4.13 19.68
C LYS A 43 3.05 -3.84 20.46
N CYS A 44 3.57 -2.61 20.41
CA CYS A 44 4.80 -2.20 21.09
C CYS A 44 5.96 -3.19 20.88
N PRO A 45 6.40 -3.42 19.62
CA PRO A 45 7.45 -4.38 19.34
C PRO A 45 8.74 -4.02 20.09
N SER A 46 9.36 -5.02 20.70
CA SER A 46 10.59 -4.90 21.48
C SER A 46 11.85 -4.86 20.60
N SER A 47 11.70 -5.23 19.33
CA SER A 47 12.77 -5.26 18.34
C SER A 47 12.26 -4.85 16.95
N GLN A 48 13.20 -4.45 16.08
CA GLN A 48 12.88 -4.11 14.70
C GLN A 48 12.31 -5.31 13.92
N GLU A 49 12.85 -6.52 14.17
CA GLU A 49 12.36 -7.75 13.54
C GLU A 49 10.91 -8.06 13.95
N GLU A 50 10.59 -7.91 15.24
CA GLU A 50 9.22 -8.08 15.73
C GLU A 50 8.26 -7.06 15.11
N GLY A 51 8.70 -5.80 14.95
CA GLY A 51 7.90 -4.77 14.29
C GLY A 51 7.64 -5.06 12.81
N LEU A 52 8.64 -5.56 12.09
CA LEU A 52 8.51 -5.95 10.68
C LEU A 52 7.61 -7.19 10.51
N LEU A 53 7.74 -8.18 11.40
CA LEU A 53 6.89 -9.37 11.40
C LEU A 53 5.43 -9.02 11.73
N GLU A 54 5.21 -8.13 12.69
CA GLU A 54 3.87 -7.61 12.98
C GLU A 54 3.33 -6.86 11.76
N ALA A 55 4.10 -5.97 11.13
CA ALA A 55 3.64 -5.22 9.96
C ALA A 55 3.30 -6.13 8.76
N TRP A 56 4.28 -6.89 8.28
CA TRP A 56 4.22 -7.57 6.98
C TRP A 56 3.80 -9.03 7.07
N GLY A 57 3.91 -9.65 8.24
CA GLY A 57 3.54 -11.04 8.46
C GLY A 57 2.05 -11.19 8.71
N GLY A 58 1.58 -10.82 9.91
CA GLY A 58 0.22 -11.12 10.35
C GLY A 58 -0.81 -10.02 10.09
N ASN A 59 -0.41 -8.75 10.13
CA ASN A 59 -1.36 -7.63 10.11
C ASN A 59 -1.75 -7.20 8.69
N PHE A 60 -0.81 -7.18 7.73
CA PHE A 60 -1.12 -6.84 6.33
C PHE A 60 -2.26 -7.71 5.77
N PHE A 61 -2.27 -9.02 6.02
CA PHE A 61 -3.32 -9.93 5.58
C PHE A 61 -4.60 -9.92 6.43
N ARG A 62 -4.57 -9.29 7.61
CA ARG A 62 -5.73 -9.15 8.51
C ARG A 62 -6.50 -7.85 8.27
N LEU A 63 -5.92 -6.89 7.55
CA LEU A 63 -6.61 -5.65 7.20
C LEU A 63 -7.93 -5.98 6.49
N PRO A 64 -9.04 -5.35 6.91
CA PRO A 64 -10.34 -5.65 6.34
C PRO A 64 -10.29 -5.37 4.84
N GLN A 65 -10.45 -6.43 4.04
CA GLN A 65 -10.66 -6.31 2.60
C GLN A 65 -12.06 -5.71 2.41
N GLN A 66 -12.17 -4.39 2.54
CA GLN A 66 -13.35 -3.66 2.12
C GLN A 66 -13.32 -3.60 0.58
N MET A 67 -13.54 -4.75 -0.05
CA MET A 67 -13.96 -4.83 -1.44
C MET A 67 -15.49 -4.86 -1.44
N ASN A 68 -16.10 -3.69 -1.36
CA ASN A 68 -17.49 -3.46 -1.73
C ASN A 68 -17.46 -2.67 -3.04
N SER A 69 -18.31 -2.86 -4.06
CA SER A 69 -19.32 -3.84 -4.46
C SER A 69 -19.51 -3.63 -5.97
#